data_AF-A0A9W7KP35-F1
#
_entry.id   AF-A0A9W7KP35-F1
#
_cell.length_a   1.000
_cell.length_b   1.000
_cell.length_c   1.000
_cell.angle_alpha   90.00
_cell.angle_beta   90.00
_cell.angle_gamma   90.00
#
_symmetry.space_group_name_H-M   'P 1'
#
loop_
_entity.id
_entity.type
_entity.pdbx_description
1 polymer ?
#
loop_
_entity_poly.entity_id
_entity_poly.type
_entity_poly.pdbx_seq_one_letter_code
_entity_poly.pdbx_strand_id
1 'polypeptide(L)'
;MRSFLIGLLLAGAAAAPAFAQNAPVLKPAAEVKRVVEQTYNVQVLRVTEAELEDGTPVYKVAAMMPGTAGNAAFMVNTLTVDAATGLALPPFRHHAAGYSLPLGGSYEPNRTSNNPAVARGHTWR
;
A
#
# COMPACT_ATOMS: atom_id res chain seq x y z
N MET A 1 29.96 45.30 -59.59
CA MET A 1 29.96 46.05 -58.31
C MET A 1 28.96 45.39 -57.39
N ARG A 2 29.44 44.67 -56.37
CA ARG A 2 29.23 44.96 -54.95
C ARG A 2 27.77 44.81 -54.49
N SER A 3 27.43 43.68 -53.88
CA SER A 3 27.29 43.56 -52.41
C SER A 3 26.36 42.41 -52.01
N PHE A 4 26.90 41.54 -51.15
CA PHE A 4 26.19 40.55 -50.34
C PHE A 4 25.20 41.22 -49.37
N LEU A 5 24.09 40.54 -49.05
CA LEU A 5 23.48 40.61 -47.72
C LEU A 5 22.69 39.33 -47.42
N ILE A 6 23.23 38.60 -46.45
CA ILE A 6 22.71 37.41 -45.77
C ILE A 6 21.71 37.86 -44.70
N GLY A 7 20.59 37.16 -44.55
CA GLY A 7 19.56 37.47 -43.55
C GLY A 7 18.79 36.24 -43.07
N LEU A 8 19.51 35.38 -42.34
CA LEU A 8 19.09 34.39 -41.35
C LEU A 8 17.58 34.35 -41.00
N LEU A 9 16.87 33.32 -41.49
CA LEU A 9 15.50 33.02 -41.06
C LEU A 9 15.56 31.97 -39.92
N LEU A 10 15.24 32.43 -38.72
CA LEU A 10 15.21 31.66 -37.47
C LEU A 10 14.33 30.40 -37.60
N ALA A 11 14.92 29.24 -37.36
CA ALA A 11 14.20 28.00 -37.11
C ALA A 11 13.60 28.02 -35.68
N GLY A 12 12.32 28.39 -35.57
CA GLY A 12 11.53 28.21 -34.35
C GLY A 12 10.80 26.87 -34.40
N ALA A 13 11.36 25.81 -33.80
CA ALA A 13 10.68 24.53 -33.65
C ALA A 13 10.40 24.24 -32.16
N ALA A 14 9.15 24.51 -31.80
CA ALA A 14 8.36 24.03 -30.66
C ALA A 14 9.10 23.28 -29.52
N ALA A 15 9.32 23.99 -28.41
CA ALA A 15 9.45 23.35 -27.11
C ALA A 15 8.06 22.84 -26.68
N ALA A 16 7.81 21.54 -26.82
CA ALA A 16 6.65 20.90 -26.22
C ALA A 16 6.78 20.97 -24.68
N PRO A 17 5.72 21.30 -23.93
CA PRO A 17 5.76 21.20 -22.49
C PRO A 17 5.84 19.72 -22.13
N ALA A 18 6.99 19.29 -21.63
CA ALA A 18 7.10 18.02 -20.94
C ALA A 18 6.20 18.09 -19.71
N PHE A 19 5.05 17.43 -19.75
CA PHE A 19 4.27 17.14 -18.55
C PHE A 19 5.15 16.29 -17.65
N ALA A 20 5.83 16.93 -16.70
CA ALA A 20 6.50 16.25 -15.62
C ALA A 20 5.43 15.42 -14.90
N GLN A 21 5.49 14.10 -15.09
CA GLN A 21 4.73 13.16 -14.27
C GLN A 21 5.26 13.34 -12.85
N ASN A 22 4.54 14.08 -12.02
CA ASN A 22 4.79 14.14 -10.59
C ASN A 22 4.51 12.75 -10.02
N ALA A 23 5.52 11.90 -9.99
CA ALA A 23 5.46 10.66 -9.25
C ALA A 23 5.17 11.01 -7.78
N PRO A 24 4.20 10.35 -7.13
CA PRO A 24 3.92 10.61 -5.73
C PRO A 24 5.18 10.36 -4.91
N VAL A 25 5.58 11.35 -4.12
CA VAL A 25 6.73 11.22 -3.22
C VAL A 25 6.36 10.23 -2.13
N LEU A 26 7.03 9.07 -2.14
CA LEU A 26 6.82 8.02 -1.14
C LEU A 26 7.41 8.46 0.19
N LYS A 27 6.62 8.32 1.26
CA LYS A 27 7.09 8.60 2.61
C LYS A 27 8.03 7.48 3.08
N PRO A 28 9.13 7.82 3.77
CA PRO A 28 9.99 6.81 4.37
C PRO A 28 9.22 5.92 5.36
N ALA A 29 9.60 4.65 5.47
CA ALA A 29 8.97 3.69 6.39
C ALA A 29 8.90 4.16 7.86
N ALA A 30 9.89 4.93 8.32
CA ALA A 30 9.90 5.51 9.67
C ALA A 30 8.82 6.59 9.86
N GLU A 31 8.54 7.36 8.81
CA GLU A 31 7.48 8.36 8.84
C GLU A 31 6.11 7.66 8.82
N VAL A 32 5.94 6.65 7.95
CA VAL A 32 4.71 5.84 7.88
C VAL A 32 4.43 5.17 9.21
N LYS A 33 5.45 4.59 9.86
CA LYS A 33 5.33 4.05 11.22
C LYS A 33 4.72 5.08 12.17
N ARG A 34 5.31 6.28 12.26
CA ARG A 34 4.85 7.33 13.18
C ARG A 34 3.41 7.75 12.88
N VAL A 35 3.06 7.93 11.60
CA VAL A 35 1.71 8.29 11.18
C VAL A 35 0.71 7.21 11.60
N VAL A 36 1.01 5.93 11.38
CA VAL A 36 0.14 4.81 11.75
C VAL A 36 -0.04 4.71 13.26
N GLU A 37 1.05 4.80 14.04
CA GLU A 37 0.98 4.75 15.51
C GLU A 37 0.11 5.88 16.06
N GLN A 38 0.27 7.10 15.55
CA GLN A 38 -0.51 8.27 15.99
C GLN A 38 -1.97 8.22 15.55
N THR A 39 -2.24 7.80 14.31
CA THR A 39 -3.59 7.84 13.73
C THR A 39 -4.48 6.77 14.35
N TYR A 40 -3.93 5.58 14.61
CA TYR A 40 -4.70 4.43 15.05
C TYR A 40 -4.48 4.06 16.52
N ASN A 41 -3.63 4.79 17.24
CA ASN A 41 -3.25 4.51 18.63
C ASN A 41 -2.79 3.04 18.83
N VAL A 42 -1.95 2.57 17.90
CA VAL A 42 -1.38 1.22 17.89
C VAL A 42 0.13 1.28 18.07
N GLN A 43 0.73 0.17 18.49
CA GLN A 43 2.17 -0.01 18.47
C GLN A 43 2.57 -0.77 17.20
N VAL A 44 3.44 -0.18 16.37
CA VAL A 44 3.92 -0.82 15.15
C VAL A 44 5.14 -1.68 15.46
N LEU A 45 5.04 -2.96 15.10
CA LEU A 45 6.09 -3.97 15.31
C LEU A 45 7.00 -4.10 14.10
N ARG A 46 6.42 -4.04 12.89
CA ARG A 46 7.14 -4.24 11.63
C ARG A 46 6.48 -3.45 10.52
N VAL A 47 7.32 -2.85 9.67
CA VAL A 47 6.93 -2.26 8.40
C VAL A 47 7.63 -3.04 7.29
N THR A 48 6.91 -3.42 6.25
CA THR A 48 7.47 -4.16 5.11
C THR A 48 6.95 -3.56 3.82
N GLU A 49 7.85 -3.28 2.90
CA GLU A 49 7.52 -2.78 1.57
C GLU A 49 6.78 -3.86 0.78
N ALA A 50 5.74 -3.44 0.08
CA ALA A 50 4.95 -4.29 -0.79
C ALA A 50 4.40 -3.44 -1.94
N GLU A 51 3.88 -4.11 -2.96
CA GLU A 51 3.19 -3.49 -4.08
C GLU A 51 1.83 -4.14 -4.26
N LEU A 52 0.84 -3.35 -4.65
CA LEU A 52 -0.46 -3.85 -5.08
C LEU A 52 -0.39 -4.36 -6.53
N GLU A 53 -1.42 -5.08 -6.97
CA GLU A 53 -1.50 -5.63 -8.34
C GLU A 53 -1.48 -4.55 -9.43
N ASP A 54 -1.93 -3.34 -9.09
CA ASP A 54 -1.91 -2.16 -9.94
C ASP A 54 -0.56 -1.42 -9.96
N GLY A 55 0.46 -1.96 -9.27
CA GLY A 55 1.79 -1.37 -9.15
C GLY A 55 1.87 -0.24 -8.13
N THR A 56 0.83 -0.03 -7.33
CA THR A 56 0.84 1.01 -6.30
C THR A 56 1.78 0.58 -5.14
N PRO A 57 2.79 1.38 -4.79
CA PRO A 57 3.66 1.09 -3.67
C PRO A 57 2.91 1.24 -2.35
N VAL A 58 3.01 0.22 -1.49
CA VAL A 58 2.32 0.15 -0.20
C VAL A 58 3.25 -0.40 0.88
N TYR A 59 2.89 -0.16 2.13
CA TYR A 59 3.52 -0.75 3.29
C TYR A 59 2.57 -1.75 3.96
N LYS A 60 3.04 -2.97 4.19
CA LYS A 60 2.42 -3.91 5.13
C LYS A 60 2.93 -3.61 6.53
N VAL A 61 2.05 -3.15 7.39
CA VAL A 61 2.36 -2.73 8.75
C VAL A 61 1.76 -3.71 9.74
N ALA A 62 2.61 -4.45 10.44
CA ALA A 62 2.18 -5.29 11.55
C ALA A 62 2.12 -4.44 12.82
N ALA A 63 0.94 -4.36 13.43
CA ALA A 63 0.68 -3.54 14.60
C ALA A 63 -0.15 -4.30 15.65
N MET A 64 0.00 -3.88 16.90
CA MET A 64 -0.76 -4.40 18.04
C MET A 64 -1.33 -3.25 18.88
N MET A 65 -2.39 -3.52 19.63
CA MET A 65 -2.97 -2.52 20.53
C MET A 65 -2.14 -2.43 21.82
N PRO A 66 -1.67 -1.23 22.23
CA PRO A 66 -0.87 -1.10 23.44
C PRO A 66 -1.72 -1.27 24.71
N GLY A 67 -1.14 -1.91 25.74
CA GLY A 67 -1.52 -1.68 27.14
C GLY A 67 -2.88 -2.20 27.62
N THR A 68 -3.59 -3.05 26.89
CA THR A 68 -4.85 -3.65 27.38
C THR A 68 -4.58 -5.01 28.03
N ALA A 69 -5.14 -5.26 29.22
CA ALA A 69 -4.97 -6.53 29.95
C ALA A 69 -5.84 -7.69 29.40
N GLY A 70 -6.13 -7.70 28.10
CA GLY A 70 -6.97 -8.68 27.44
C GLY A 70 -6.30 -9.25 26.20
N ASN A 71 -6.87 -10.33 25.65
CA ASN A 71 -6.32 -11.03 24.48
C ASN A 71 -6.07 -10.11 23.27
N ALA A 72 -6.85 -9.02 23.14
CA ALA A 72 -6.70 -8.04 22.07
C ALA A 72 -5.32 -7.33 22.06
N ALA A 73 -4.65 -7.18 23.21
CA ALA A 73 -3.32 -6.56 23.27
C ALA A 73 -2.22 -7.46 22.70
N PHE A 74 -2.46 -8.77 22.62
CA PHE A 74 -1.53 -9.74 22.06
C PHE A 74 -1.84 -10.07 20.59
N MET A 75 -2.91 -9.50 20.05
CA MET A 75 -3.31 -9.73 18.67
C MET A 75 -2.50 -8.84 17.73
N VAL A 76 -1.73 -9.46 16.85
CA VAL A 76 -0.98 -8.77 15.80
C VAL A 76 -1.82 -8.73 14.54
N ASN A 77 -2.21 -7.53 14.13
CA ASN A 77 -2.93 -7.29 12.90
C ASN A 77 -1.99 -6.71 11.83
N THR A 78 -2.23 -7.07 10.57
CA THR A 78 -1.52 -6.48 9.44
C THR A 78 -2.41 -5.48 8.72
N LEU A 79 -1.96 -4.24 8.62
CA LEU A 79 -2.59 -3.16 7.88
C LEU A 79 -1.84 -2.95 6.57
N THR A 80 -2.55 -2.85 5.45
CA THR A 80 -1.96 -2.34 4.21
C THR A 80 -2.10 -0.82 4.21
N VAL A 81 -1.00 -0.11 4.06
CA VAL A 81 -0.92 1.34 4.17
C VAL A 81 -0.37 1.91 2.88
N ASP A 82 -0.98 2.97 2.36
CA ASP A 82 -0.47 3.67 1.18
C ASP A 82 0.84 4.40 1.53
N ALA A 83 1.87 4.17 0.73
CA ALA A 83 3.20 4.75 0.94
C ALA A 83 3.25 6.27 0.72
N ALA A 84 2.34 6.85 -0.06
CA ALA A 84 2.28 8.30 -0.27
C ALA A 84 1.60 9.01 0.91
N THR A 85 0.46 8.48 1.37
CA THR A 85 -0.35 9.15 2.39
C THR A 85 -0.01 8.71 3.82
N GLY A 86 0.38 7.46 4.01
CA GLY A 86 0.53 6.84 5.34
C GLY A 86 -0.80 6.38 5.95
N LEU A 87 -1.88 6.36 5.16
CA LEU A 87 -3.21 5.93 5.60
C LEU A 87 -3.48 4.47 5.25
N ALA A 88 -4.21 3.77 6.14
CA ALA A 88 -4.62 2.41 5.87
C ALA A 88 -5.58 2.33 4.68
N LEU A 89 -5.30 1.42 3.77
CA LEU A 89 -6.17 1.10 2.65
C LEU A 89 -7.31 0.18 3.12
N PRO A 90 -8.54 0.38 2.61
CA PRO A 90 -9.63 -0.56 2.85
C PRO A 90 -9.23 -1.96 2.37
N PRO A 91 -9.63 -3.02 3.09
CA PRO A 91 -9.34 -4.38 2.66
C PRO A 91 -9.99 -4.67 1.30
N PHE A 92 -11.22 -4.21 1.06
CA PHE A 92 -11.91 -4.40 -0.21
C PHE A 92 -11.90 -3.11 -1.03
N ARG A 93 -11.45 -3.19 -2.28
CA ARG A 93 -11.61 -2.09 -3.24
C ARG A 93 -12.73 -2.43 -4.20
N HIS A 94 -13.72 -1.55 -4.23
CA HIS A 94 -14.83 -1.63 -5.17
C HIS A 94 -14.39 -1.04 -6.51
N HIS A 95 -14.54 -1.81 -7.57
CA HIS A 95 -14.39 -1.37 -8.95
C HIS A 95 -15.75 -1.41 -9.66
N ALA A 96 -15.89 -0.66 -10.76
CA ALA A 96 -17.11 -0.63 -11.55
C ALA A 96 -17.55 -2.03 -12.06
N ALA A 97 -16.61 -2.99 -12.15
CA ALA A 97 -16.85 -4.35 -12.62
C ALA A 97 -16.71 -5.44 -11.53
N GLY A 98 -16.58 -5.09 -10.24
CA GLY A 98 -16.46 -6.08 -9.16
C GLY A 98 -15.57 -5.66 -7.99
N TYR A 99 -15.00 -6.64 -7.27
CA TYR A 99 -14.16 -6.42 -6.09
C TYR A 99 -12.76 -6.98 -6.34
N SER A 100 -11.72 -6.22 -5.98
CA SER A 100 -10.41 -6.82 -5.75
C SER A 100 -10.33 -7.25 -4.29
N LEU A 101 -10.03 -8.53 -4.08
CA LEU A 101 -9.74 -9.05 -2.75
C LEU A 101 -8.30 -8.66 -2.40
N PRO A 102 -8.03 -8.20 -1.17
CA PRO A 102 -6.66 -8.03 -0.73
C PRO A 102 -6.02 -9.42 -0.74
N LEU A 103 -4.72 -9.51 -1.07
CA LEU A 103 -3.93 -10.73 -0.89
C LEU A 103 -3.91 -11.08 0.61
N GLY A 104 -4.95 -11.77 1.05
CA GLY A 104 -5.09 -12.26 2.41
C GLY A 104 -3.96 -13.24 2.67
N GLY A 105 -3.40 -13.18 3.88
CA GLY A 105 -2.53 -14.26 4.35
C GLY A 105 -3.24 -15.59 4.14
N SER A 106 -2.51 -16.60 3.70
CA SER A 106 -3.01 -17.97 3.57
C SER A 106 -3.55 -18.42 4.92
N TYR A 107 -4.87 -18.34 5.09
CA TYR A 107 -5.54 -18.93 6.23
C TYR A 107 -5.53 -20.43 5.97
N GLU A 108 -4.65 -21.14 6.65
CA GLU A 108 -4.55 -22.59 6.61
C GLU A 108 -5.40 -23.11 7.79
N PRO A 109 -6.71 -23.39 7.59
CA PRO A 109 -7.66 -23.67 8.68
C PRO A 109 -7.28 -24.87 9.56
N ASN A 110 -6.34 -25.69 9.10
CA ASN A 110 -5.91 -26.92 9.77
C ASN A 110 -4.61 -26.79 10.59
N ARG A 111 -3.97 -25.61 10.67
CA ARG A 111 -2.75 -25.44 11.49
C ARG A 111 -2.98 -24.82 12.88
N THR A 112 -4.05 -24.05 13.07
CA THR A 112 -4.27 -23.26 14.30
C THR A 112 -5.16 -23.93 15.34
N SER A 113 -5.76 -25.08 15.03
CA SER A 113 -6.48 -25.84 16.03
C SER A 113 -5.91 -27.26 16.07
N ASN A 114 -5.24 -27.62 17.18
CA ASN A 114 -5.11 -29.01 17.60
C ASN A 114 -6.49 -29.57 17.98
N ASN A 115 -7.53 -29.24 17.21
CA ASN A 115 -8.90 -29.62 17.46
C ASN A 115 -9.20 -30.85 16.60
N PRO A 116 -9.26 -32.05 17.21
CA PRO A 116 -9.57 -33.28 16.51
C PRO A 116 -11.01 -33.31 15.93
N ALA A 117 -11.84 -32.28 16.17
CA ALA A 117 -13.13 -32.12 15.51
C ALA A 117 -13.00 -31.72 14.03
N VAL A 118 -11.99 -30.93 13.66
CA VAL A 118 -11.80 -30.47 12.27
C VAL A 118 -11.40 -31.63 11.35
N ALA A 119 -10.64 -32.61 11.87
CA ALA A 119 -10.25 -33.81 11.13
C ALA A 119 -11.41 -34.79 10.86
N ARG A 120 -12.54 -34.64 11.55
CA ARG A 120 -13.65 -35.61 11.49
C ARG A 120 -14.78 -35.25 10.54
N GLY A 121 -14.57 -34.29 9.63
CA GLY A 121 -15.47 -34.00 8.52
C GLY A 121 -16.92 -33.77 8.98
N HIS A 122 -17.22 -32.57 9.47
CA HIS A 122 -18.59 -32.23 9.85
C HIS A 122 -19.49 -32.16 8.60
N THR A 123 -20.45 -33.10 8.51
CA THR A 123 -21.59 -32.99 7.60
C THR A 123 -22.63 -32.09 8.26
N TRP A 124 -22.81 -30.89 7.71
CA TRP A 124 -23.94 -30.05 8.08
C TRP A 124 -25.22 -30.69 7.54
N ARG A 125 -26.18 -30.94 8.44
CA ARG A 125 -27.55 -31.31 8.10
C ARG A 125 -28.46 -30.13 8.37
#